data_AF-A0A1H9URS1-F1
#
_entry.id   AF-A0A1H9URS1-F1
#
_cell.length_a   1.000
_cell.length_b   1.000
_cell.length_c   1.000
_cell.angle_alpha   90.00
_cell.angle_beta   90.00
_cell.angle_gamma   90.00
#
_symmetry.space_group_name_H-M   'P 1'
#
loop_
_entity.id
_entity.type
_entity.pdbx_description
1 polymer ?
#
loop_
_entity_poly.entity_id
_entity_poly.type
_entity_poly.pdbx_seq_one_letter_code
_entity_poly.pdbx_strand_id
1 'polypeptide(L)'
;MSTFRVYGMTECKAMQLARASTPPHPLESVEEFEARVQERFKKIMEGNRAVPLSSSFDAPQFANQFIEIAQRSGRARGLHIRHPVKVHVLRGKKPATRTVWKEYKQ
;
A
#
# COMPACT_ATOMS: atom_id res chain seq x y z
N MET A 1 -14.68 -14.42 10.27
CA MET A 1 -13.29 -14.62 9.82
C MET A 1 -12.58 -13.28 9.86
N SER A 2 -11.59 -13.13 10.74
CA SER A 2 -10.77 -11.92 10.80
C SER A 2 -9.74 -11.99 9.67
N THR A 3 -9.71 -10.99 8.80
CA THR A 3 -8.74 -10.93 7.69
C THR A 3 -7.67 -9.90 7.99
N PHE A 4 -6.42 -10.22 7.72
CA PHE A 4 -5.25 -9.37 7.97
C PHE A 4 -4.61 -9.01 6.64
N ARG A 5 -4.14 -7.78 6.49
CA ARG A 5 -3.51 -7.33 5.25
C ARG A 5 -2.32 -6.44 5.55
N VAL A 6 -1.23 -6.64 4.82
CA VAL A 6 -0.03 -5.81 4.95
C VAL A 6 -0.19 -4.53 4.15
N TYR A 7 0.03 -3.41 4.81
CA TYR A 7 0.06 -2.08 4.21
C TYR A 7 1.47 -1.51 4.31
N GLY A 8 1.85 -0.71 3.33
CA GLY A 8 3.12 0.02 3.31
C GLY A 8 3.48 0.48 1.91
N MET A 9 4.78 0.63 1.66
CA MET A 9 5.31 0.92 0.33
C MET A 9 6.61 0.14 0.11
N THR A 10 6.68 -0.64 -0.96
CA THR A 10 7.91 -1.31 -1.42
C THR A 10 8.38 -0.69 -2.72
N GLU A 11 9.66 -0.83 -3.05
CA GLU A 11 10.22 -0.32 -4.32
C GLU A 11 9.47 -0.82 -5.54
N CYS A 12 9.23 -2.14 -5.61
CA CYS A 12 8.49 -2.74 -6.72
C CYS A 12 7.10 -2.11 -6.88
N LYS A 13 6.41 -1.86 -5.76
CA LYS A 13 5.07 -1.27 -5.81
C LYS A 13 5.12 0.22 -6.15
N ALA A 14 6.08 0.96 -5.62
CA ALA A 14 6.29 2.36 -5.94
C ALA A 14 6.61 2.56 -7.42
N MET A 15 7.44 1.69 -8.01
CA MET A 15 7.79 1.72 -9.43
C MET A 15 6.57 1.44 -10.33
N GLN A 16 5.76 0.43 -9.97
CA GLN A 16 4.50 0.16 -10.65
C GLN A 16 3.55 1.37 -10.61
N LEU A 17 3.41 2.01 -9.44
CA LEU A 17 2.58 3.20 -9.29
C LEU A 17 3.14 4.41 -10.04
N ALA A 18 4.46 4.58 -10.07
CA ALA A 18 5.12 5.65 -10.81
C ALA A 18 4.84 5.54 -12.31
N ARG A 19 4.98 4.32 -12.88
CA ARG A 19 4.65 4.03 -14.28
C ARG A 19 3.16 4.22 -14.57
N ALA A 20 2.28 3.70 -13.72
CA ALA A 20 0.83 3.86 -13.91
C ALA A 20 0.37 5.33 -13.80
N SER A 21 1.06 6.14 -12.99
CA SER A 21 0.75 7.56 -12.81
C SER A 21 1.37 8.47 -13.87
N THR A 22 2.30 7.97 -14.67
CA THR A 22 3.04 8.74 -15.68
C THR A 22 2.68 8.17 -17.04
N PRO A 23 1.66 8.70 -17.72
CA PRO A 23 1.33 8.24 -19.07
C PRO A 23 2.45 8.64 -20.04
N PRO A 24 2.76 7.78 -21.03
CA PRO A 24 3.73 8.11 -22.04
C PRO A 24 3.18 9.19 -22.99
N HIS A 25 4.02 10.15 -23.37
CA HIS A 25 3.71 11.15 -24.39
C HIS A 25 4.11 10.64 -25.78
N PRO A 26 3.36 10.95 -26.84
CA PRO A 26 3.64 10.42 -28.19
C PRO A 26 4.99 10.87 -28.81
N LEU A 27 5.55 11.98 -28.33
CA LEU A 27 6.76 12.61 -28.88
C LEU A 27 7.98 12.51 -27.96
N GLU A 28 7.84 11.88 -26.78
CA GLU A 28 8.94 11.82 -25.83
C GLU A 28 9.88 10.64 -26.12
N SER A 29 11.16 10.84 -25.81
CA SER A 29 12.14 9.75 -25.84
C SER A 29 11.88 8.77 -24.69
N VAL A 30 12.29 7.51 -24.86
CA VAL A 30 12.26 6.49 -23.81
C VAL A 30 13.04 6.95 -22.57
N GLU A 31 14.16 7.64 -22.77
CA GLU A 31 15.00 8.15 -21.68
C GLU A 31 14.29 9.24 -20.87
N GLU A 32 13.56 10.14 -21.54
CA GLU A 32 12.79 11.19 -20.89
C GLU A 32 11.63 10.61 -20.10
N PHE A 33 10.95 9.59 -20.64
CA PHE A 33 9.91 8.85 -19.94
C PHE A 33 10.45 8.20 -18.67
N GLU A 34 11.58 7.49 -18.76
CA GLU A 34 12.21 6.84 -17.62
C GLU A 34 12.66 7.83 -16.55
N ALA A 35 13.22 8.98 -16.95
CA ALA A 35 13.58 10.05 -16.02
C ALA A 35 12.36 10.56 -15.24
N ARG A 36 11.23 10.83 -15.91
CA ARG A 36 9.98 11.24 -15.26
C ARG A 36 9.45 10.18 -14.29
N VAL A 37 9.50 8.91 -14.69
CA VAL A 37 9.12 7.78 -13.84
C VAL A 37 10.02 7.71 -12.61
N GLN A 38 11.32 7.90 -12.75
CA GLN A 38 12.28 7.91 -11.63
C GLN A 38 12.03 9.06 -10.66
N GLU A 39 11.78 10.28 -11.16
CA GLU A 39 11.38 11.40 -10.30
C GLU A 39 10.10 11.12 -9.53
N ARG A 40 9.11 10.53 -10.22
CA ARG A 40 7.83 10.16 -9.60
C ARG A 40 8.02 9.06 -8.56
N PHE A 41 8.87 8.07 -8.84
CA PHE A 41 9.23 7.01 -7.93
C PHE A 41 9.86 7.57 -6.65
N LYS A 42 10.83 8.48 -6.75
CA LYS A 42 11.44 9.17 -5.60
C LYS A 42 10.38 9.87 -4.75
N LYS A 43 9.50 10.65 -5.38
CA LYS A 43 8.38 11.33 -4.69
C LYS A 43 7.43 10.36 -3.98
N ILE A 44 7.14 9.20 -4.58
CA ILE A 44 6.27 8.17 -3.96
C ILE A 44 6.96 7.53 -2.75
N MET A 45 8.26 7.25 -2.86
CA MET A 45 9.03 6.63 -1.78
C MET A 45 9.28 7.59 -0.61
N GLU A 46 9.47 8.89 -0.88
CA GLU A 46 9.60 9.95 0.14
C GLU A 46 8.24 10.32 0.77
N GLY A 47 7.16 10.17 0.01
CA GLY A 47 5.82 10.49 0.48
C GLY A 47 5.30 9.55 1.57
N ASN A 48 4.20 9.93 2.21
CA ASN A 48 3.60 9.17 3.32
C ASN A 48 2.52 8.15 2.92
N ARG A 49 2.26 7.98 1.63
CA ARG A 49 1.23 7.06 1.15
C ARG A 49 1.59 5.61 1.47
N ALA A 50 0.64 4.89 2.11
CA ALA A 50 0.68 3.45 2.30
C ALA A 50 -0.42 2.79 1.47
N VAL A 51 -0.07 1.74 0.74
CA VAL A 51 -0.99 0.96 -0.09
C VAL A 51 -1.04 -0.48 0.41
N PRO A 52 -2.13 -1.22 0.16
CA PRO A 52 -2.13 -2.63 0.43
C PRO A 52 -1.12 -3.35 -0.47
N LEU A 53 -0.20 -4.11 0.13
CA LEU A 53 0.86 -4.83 -0.56
C LEU A 53 0.50 -6.30 -0.81
N SER A 54 -0.16 -6.93 0.17
CA SER A 54 -0.54 -8.34 0.11
C SER A 54 -2.02 -8.54 -0.24
N SER A 55 -2.42 -9.78 -0.49
CA SER A 55 -3.81 -10.22 -0.33
C SER A 55 -4.22 -10.22 1.14
N SER A 56 -5.50 -10.50 1.40
CA SER A 56 -5.99 -10.75 2.76
C SER A 56 -5.53 -12.14 3.22
N PHE A 57 -4.91 -12.20 4.40
CA PHE A 57 -4.52 -13.41 5.10
C PHE A 57 -5.50 -13.72 6.23
N ASP A 58 -5.67 -15.00 6.56
CA ASP A 58 -6.55 -15.41 7.66
C ASP A 58 -5.91 -15.24 9.04
N ALA A 59 -4.58 -15.22 9.11
CA ALA A 59 -3.83 -15.17 10.36
C ALA A 59 -2.70 -14.12 10.31
N PRO A 60 -2.41 -13.45 11.44
CA PRO A 60 -1.40 -12.38 11.49
C PRO A 60 0.03 -12.91 11.30
N GLN A 61 0.31 -14.18 11.60
CA GLN A 61 1.64 -14.78 11.44
C GLN A 61 2.08 -14.77 9.96
N PHE A 62 1.16 -15.07 9.03
CA PHE A 62 1.46 -15.00 7.59
C PHE A 62 1.72 -13.57 7.12
N ALA A 63 1.01 -12.60 7.69
CA ALA A 63 1.25 -11.19 7.39
C ALA A 63 2.61 -10.71 7.92
N ASN A 64 3.06 -11.19 9.08
CA ASN A 64 4.41 -10.93 9.60
C ASN A 64 5.50 -11.56 8.71
N GLN A 65 5.33 -12.83 8.31
CA GLN A 65 6.27 -13.48 7.39
C GLN A 65 6.38 -12.70 6.06
N PHE A 66 5.26 -12.18 5.55
CA PHE A 66 5.28 -11.33 4.37
C PHE A 66 6.08 -10.04 4.59
N ILE A 67 5.93 -9.40 5.77
CA ILE A 67 6.71 -8.21 6.13
C ILE A 67 8.20 -8.54 6.17
N GLU A 68 8.60 -9.64 6.79
CA GLU A 68 9.99 -10.09 6.83
C GLU A 68 10.57 -10.31 5.43
N ILE A 69 9.83 -11.00 4.56
CA ILE A 69 10.23 -11.22 3.17
C ILE A 69 10.37 -9.89 2.44
N ALA A 70 9.40 -9.00 2.58
CA ALA A 70 9.41 -7.69 1.92
C ALA A 70 10.59 -6.81 2.38
N GLN A 71 10.98 -6.89 3.66
CA GLN A 71 12.17 -6.21 4.18
C GLN A 71 13.47 -6.82 3.65
N ARG A 72 13.53 -8.14 3.48
CA ARG A 72 14.70 -8.83 2.89
C ARG A 72 14.85 -8.55 1.40
N SER A 73 13.74 -8.41 0.67
CA SER A 73 13.75 -8.23 -0.79
C SER A 73 14.25 -6.86 -1.26
N GLY A 74 14.28 -5.84 -0.40
CA GLY A 74 14.74 -4.51 -0.79
C GLY A 74 14.21 -3.40 0.11
N ARG A 75 14.19 -2.16 -0.40
CA ARG A 75 13.72 -1.02 0.39
C ARG A 75 12.20 -1.10 0.55
N ALA A 76 11.77 -1.05 1.80
CA ALA A 76 10.37 -0.99 2.17
C ALA A 76 10.18 0.06 3.26
N ARG A 77 9.01 0.72 3.26
CA ARG A 77 8.67 1.81 4.18
C ARG A 77 7.31 1.57 4.81
N GLY A 78 7.24 1.80 6.12
CA GLY A 78 5.98 1.83 6.87
C GLY A 78 5.17 0.56 6.72
N LEU A 79 5.82 -0.61 6.83
CA LEU A 79 5.16 -1.91 6.79
C LEU A 79 4.40 -2.15 8.09
N HIS A 80 3.09 -2.34 8.00
CA HIS A 80 2.23 -2.62 9.14
C HIS A 80 1.04 -3.47 8.72
N ILE A 81 0.49 -4.22 9.68
CA ILE A 81 -0.68 -5.06 9.44
C ILE A 81 -1.93 -4.24 9.75
N ARG A 82 -2.96 -4.36 8.91
CA ARG A 82 -4.30 -3.85 9.22
C ARG A 82 -5.32 -4.97 9.18
N HIS A 83 -6.37 -4.82 9.98
CA HIS A 83 -7.52 -5.72 10.00
C HIS A 83 -8.84 -4.93 9.93
N PRO A 84 -9.90 -5.48 9.34
CA PRO A 84 -11.19 -4.81 9.26
C PRO A 84 -11.89 -4.88 10.61
N VAL A 85 -12.31 -3.72 11.10
CA VAL A 85 -13.12 -3.55 12.30
C VAL A 85 -14.45 -2.96 11.90
N LYS A 86 -15.54 -3.61 12.32
CA LYS A 86 -16.89 -3.04 12.19
C LYS A 86 -17.05 -1.95 13.24
N VAL A 87 -17.24 -0.72 12.79
CA VAL A 87 -17.54 0.42 13.66
C VAL A 87 -18.97 0.87 13.40
N HIS A 88 -19.68 1.21 14.47
CA HIS A 88 -20.99 1.83 14.36
C HIS A 88 -20.80 3.33 14.15
N VAL A 89 -21.38 3.83 13.05
CA VAL A 89 -21.30 5.23 12.65
C VAL A 89 -22.71 5.72 12.42
N LEU A 90 -23.01 6.93 12.86
CA LEU A 90 -24.29 7.56 12.55
C LEU A 90 -24.23 8.10 11.12
N ARG A 91 -25.08 7.59 10.23
CA ARG A 91 -25.32 8.18 8.91
C ARG A 91 -26.56 9.06 9.02
N GLY A 92 -26.36 10.34 9.32
CA GLY A 92 -27.44 11.22 9.75
C GLY A 92 -27.98 10.78 11.11
N LYS A 93 -29.28 10.49 11.23
CA LYS A 93 -29.91 10.02 12.48
C LYS A 93 -29.96 8.49 12.63
N LYS A 94 -29.52 7.70 11.64
CA LYS A 94 -29.63 6.23 11.65
C LYS A 94 -28.27 5.58 11.97
N PRO A 95 -28.22 4.56 12.85
CA PRO A 95 -27.01 3.79 13.07
C PRO A 95 -26.70 2.94 11.84
N ALA A 96 -25.48 3.06 11.33
CA ALA A 96 -24.96 2.27 10.23
C ALA A 96 -23.66 1.59 10.65
N THR A 97 -23.41 0.38 10.16
CA THR A 97 -22.15 -0.33 10.42
C THR A 97 -21.22 -0.09 9.25
N ARG A 98 -20.03 0.47 9.50
CA ARG A 98 -18.98 0.67 8.51
C ARG A 98 -17.77 -0.19 8.84
N THR A 99 -17.16 -0.78 7.82
CA THR A 99 -15.89 -1.49 7.98
C THR A 99 -14.74 -0.49 7.84
N VAL A 100 -13.91 -0.39 8.87
CA VAL A 100 -12.71 0.45 8.88
C VAL A 100 -11.50 -0.42 9.13
N TRP A 101 -10.44 -0.24 8.34
CA TRP A 101 -9.19 -0.95 8.53
C TRP A 101 -8.38 -0.27 9.63
N LYS A 102 -8.20 -0.94 10.76
CA LYS A 102 -7.37 -0.48 11.87
C LYS A 102 -6.03 -1.19 11.85
N GLU A 103 -4.99 -0.51 12.34
CA GLU A 103 -3.68 -1.09 12.55
C GLU A 103 -3.76 -2.18 13.62
N TYR A 104 -3.21 -3.35 13.30
CA TYR A 104 -3.08 -4.46 14.23
C TYR A 104 -1.77 -4.30 15.00
N LYS A 105 -1.86 -3.97 16.28
CA LYS A 105 -0.73 -4.01 17.20
C LYS A 105 -0.72 -5.39 17.87
N GLN A 106 0.39 -6.10 17.73
CA GLN A 106 0.62 -7.36 18.46
C GLN A 106 0.81 -7.09 19.95
#